data_AF-A0A2V5QFA8-F1
#
_entry.id   AF-A0A2V5QFA8-F1
#
_cell.length_a   1.000
_cell.length_b   1.000
_cell.length_c   1.000
_cell.angle_alpha   90.00
_cell.angle_beta   90.00
_cell.angle_gamma   90.00
#
_symmetry.space_group_name_H-M   'P 1'
#
loop_
_entity.id
_entity.type
_entity.pdbx_description
1 polymer ?
#
loop_
_entity_poly.entity_id
_entity_poly.type
_entity_poly.pdbx_seq_one_letter_code
_entity_poly.pdbx_strand_id
1 'polypeptide(L)'
;MPSERLHPVVKIEPATPAIILDGLETLEGRSGQGVLVDPPGDGPDRLLNCALQEVNNAMQSGSEEDKKHYCVDAVLHARRGLACLVDWYLERDLATRCKNAPRTTKQKVRFLITRGVIDELTSRVLERAIEKRNKAEHRYVSPILEVAEDVVELLRRTVAAIRTQSSPKYGPWIFGGFLHASGAGNKGRYAEFHGWCKPLVVFSRFAPQPWVGLVLPENKTKAVICRASLKETTTDELVQLLLLAGRKFAAPSSYADAQSCKLLALEAHLHDA
;
A
#
# COMPACT_ATOMS: atom_id res chain seq x y z
N MET A 1 4.47 37.33 14.33
CA MET A 1 3.17 37.47 13.63
C MET A 1 2.33 36.26 14.03
N PRO A 2 1.22 36.41 14.75
CA PRO A 2 0.32 35.29 14.99
C PRO A 2 -0.26 34.89 13.64
N SER A 3 0.04 33.69 13.15
CA SER A 3 -0.59 33.18 11.93
C SER A 3 -2.08 33.08 12.19
N GLU A 4 -2.89 33.90 11.52
CA GLU A 4 -4.34 33.72 11.51
C GLU A 4 -4.62 32.26 11.13
N ARG A 5 -5.13 31.48 12.08
CA ARG A 5 -5.51 30.09 11.83
C ARG A 5 -6.73 30.12 10.92
N LEU A 6 -6.50 29.83 9.64
CA LEU A 6 -7.57 29.66 8.68
C LEU A 6 -8.36 28.40 9.02
N HIS A 7 -9.67 28.55 9.22
CA HIS A 7 -10.61 27.44 9.39
C HIS A 7 -11.24 27.13 8.04
N PRO A 8 -10.82 26.05 7.36
CA PRO A 8 -11.37 25.70 6.06
C PRO A 8 -12.78 25.13 6.22
N VAL A 9 -13.69 25.55 5.34
CA VAL A 9 -15.06 25.05 5.22
C VAL A 9 -15.16 24.19 3.97
N VAL A 10 -15.66 22.97 4.12
CA VAL A 10 -15.74 22.01 3.01
C VAL A 10 -17.17 21.59 2.71
N LYS A 11 -17.57 21.70 1.43
CA LYS A 11 -18.78 21.05 0.93
C LYS A 11 -18.42 19.70 0.32
N ILE A 12 -19.10 18.63 0.73
CA ILE A 12 -18.86 17.27 0.21
C ILE A 12 -19.92 16.93 -0.82
N GLU A 13 -19.47 16.50 -1.99
CA GLU A 13 -20.33 16.01 -3.08
C GLU A 13 -19.98 14.56 -3.43
N PRO A 14 -20.97 13.67 -3.58
CA PRO A 14 -20.72 12.32 -4.05
C PRO A 14 -20.27 12.34 -5.52
N ALA A 15 -19.30 11.50 -5.86
CA ALA A 15 -18.78 11.37 -7.21
C ALA A 15 -18.51 9.90 -7.56
N THR A 16 -18.46 9.61 -8.86
CA THR A 16 -18.02 8.30 -9.36
C THR A 16 -16.50 8.31 -9.59
N PRO A 17 -15.84 7.14 -9.59
CA PRO A 17 -14.42 7.05 -9.92
C PRO A 17 -14.06 7.67 -11.28
N ALA A 18 -14.98 7.61 -12.26
CA ALA A 18 -14.81 8.24 -13.58
C ALA A 18 -14.72 9.77 -13.48
N ILE A 19 -15.60 10.42 -12.72
CA ILE A 19 -15.53 11.88 -12.48
C ILE A 19 -14.21 12.27 -11.81
N ILE A 20 -13.74 11.44 -10.86
CA ILE A 20 -12.43 11.67 -10.21
C ILE A 20 -11.29 11.53 -11.21
N LEU A 21 -11.37 10.55 -12.11
CA LEU A 21 -10.37 10.31 -13.14
C LEU A 21 -10.30 11.49 -14.13
N ASP A 22 -11.44 11.93 -14.65
CA ASP A 22 -11.54 13.07 -15.57
C ASP A 22 -10.96 14.34 -14.93
N GLY A 23 -11.33 14.63 -13.68
CA GLY A 23 -10.76 15.79 -13.01
C GLY A 23 -9.25 15.64 -12.75
N LEU A 24 -8.77 14.45 -12.39
CA LEU A 24 -7.33 14.17 -12.25
C LEU A 24 -6.56 14.40 -13.56
N GLU A 25 -7.17 14.12 -14.72
CA GLU A 25 -6.59 14.43 -16.04
C GLU A 25 -6.42 15.94 -16.27
N THR A 26 -7.29 16.77 -15.70
CA THR A 26 -7.19 18.25 -15.82
C THR A 26 -6.22 18.89 -14.83
N LEU A 27 -5.81 18.18 -13.77
CA LEU A 27 -4.94 18.77 -12.74
C LEU A 27 -3.52 19.05 -13.21
N GLU A 28 -2.98 20.21 -12.86
CA GLU A 28 -1.56 20.52 -13.06
C GLU A 28 -0.80 20.40 -11.74
N GLY A 29 0.34 19.70 -11.75
CA GLY A 29 1.24 19.65 -10.61
C GLY A 29 2.35 18.62 -10.80
N ARG A 30 3.34 18.68 -9.90
CA ARG A 30 4.54 17.80 -9.94
C ARG A 30 4.85 17.15 -8.60
N SER A 31 3.97 17.29 -7.60
CA SER A 31 4.22 16.83 -6.23
C SER A 31 3.19 15.81 -5.79
N GLY A 32 3.66 14.59 -5.51
CA GLY A 32 2.96 13.57 -4.76
C GLY A 32 3.51 13.42 -3.35
N GLN A 33 2.60 13.32 -2.38
CA GLN A 33 2.88 13.10 -0.97
C GLN A 33 2.33 11.73 -0.55
N GLY A 34 3.18 10.96 0.14
CA GLY A 34 2.85 9.63 0.62
C GLY A 34 2.76 9.55 2.13
N VAL A 35 1.94 8.63 2.62
CA VAL A 35 1.82 8.31 4.05
C VAL A 35 2.57 7.03 4.36
N LEU A 36 3.17 6.94 5.55
CA LEU A 36 3.79 5.72 6.03
C LEU A 36 2.72 4.63 6.22
N VAL A 37 2.96 3.46 5.63
CA VAL A 37 2.13 2.27 5.76
C VAL A 37 2.99 1.20 6.40
N ASP A 38 2.64 0.82 7.64
CA ASP A 38 3.36 -0.23 8.35
C ASP A 38 3.08 -1.60 7.72
N PRO A 39 4.07 -2.50 7.75
CA PRO A 39 3.86 -3.86 7.26
C PRO A 39 2.81 -4.59 8.11
N PRO A 40 2.01 -5.49 7.51
CA PRO A 40 1.08 -6.32 8.28
C PRO A 40 1.84 -7.33 9.14
N GLY A 41 1.45 -7.45 10.41
CA GLY A 41 2.05 -8.39 11.36
C GLY A 41 3.54 -8.13 11.59
N ASP A 42 4.35 -9.18 11.47
CA ASP A 42 5.81 -9.15 11.67
C ASP A 42 6.60 -8.56 10.49
N GLY A 43 5.94 -8.32 9.36
CA GLY A 43 6.57 -7.89 8.13
C GLY A 43 7.37 -8.95 7.38
N PRO A 44 7.70 -8.70 6.10
CA PRO A 44 8.36 -9.67 5.24
C PRO A 44 9.80 -9.96 5.68
N ASP A 45 10.50 -8.98 6.25
CA ASP A 45 11.92 -9.08 6.61
C ASP A 45 12.15 -10.08 7.75
N ARG A 46 11.34 -10.01 8.81
CA ARG A 46 11.44 -10.96 9.93
C ARG A 46 11.18 -12.39 9.47
N LEU A 47 10.16 -12.58 8.63
CA LEU A 47 9.79 -13.90 8.10
C LEU A 47 10.88 -14.49 7.18
N LEU A 48 11.50 -13.67 6.33
CA LEU A 48 12.61 -14.11 5.49
C LEU A 48 13.88 -14.41 6.30
N ASN A 49 14.13 -13.67 7.38
CA ASN A 49 15.23 -13.95 8.30
C ASN A 49 15.01 -15.28 9.05
N CYS A 50 13.79 -15.56 9.52
CA CYS A 50 13.45 -16.88 10.07
C CYS A 50 13.68 -17.98 9.02
N ALA A 51 13.27 -17.77 7.77
CA ALA A 51 13.48 -18.75 6.71
C ALA A 51 14.98 -19.08 6.49
N LEU A 52 15.84 -18.07 6.49
CA LEU A 52 17.29 -18.24 6.40
C LEU A 52 17.86 -18.97 7.62
N GLN A 53 17.36 -18.66 8.81
CA GLN A 53 17.76 -19.33 10.03
C GLN A 53 17.44 -20.83 9.96
N GLU A 54 16.26 -21.19 9.47
CA GLU A 54 15.89 -22.61 9.34
C GLU A 54 16.73 -23.34 8.28
N VAL A 55 17.11 -22.68 7.18
CA VAL A 55 18.09 -23.26 6.24
C VAL A 55 19.42 -23.55 6.94
N ASN A 56 19.94 -22.59 7.71
CA ASN A 56 21.19 -22.78 8.46
C ASN A 56 21.08 -23.90 9.50
N ASN A 57 19.95 -24.00 10.21
CA ASN A 57 19.68 -25.08 11.16
C ASN A 57 19.67 -26.45 10.46
N ALA A 58 19.06 -26.55 9.27
CA ALA A 58 19.08 -27.75 8.46
C ALA A 58 20.51 -28.14 8.03
N MET A 59 21.33 -27.18 7.60
CA MET A 59 22.73 -27.43 7.23
C MET A 59 23.56 -28.00 8.39
N GLN A 60 23.30 -27.53 9.61
CA GLN A 60 24.08 -27.87 10.80
C GLN A 60 23.55 -29.11 11.55
N SER A 61 22.35 -29.58 11.22
CA SER A 61 21.74 -30.71 11.92
C SER A 61 22.45 -32.02 11.63
N GLY A 62 22.68 -32.83 12.67
CA GLY A 62 23.13 -34.21 12.56
C GLY A 62 22.00 -35.23 12.33
N SER A 63 20.74 -34.81 12.46
CA SER A 63 19.55 -35.65 12.38
C SER A 63 18.80 -35.41 11.06
N GLU A 64 18.58 -36.47 10.28
CA GLU A 64 17.83 -36.38 9.01
C GLU A 64 16.36 -36.01 9.21
N GLU A 65 15.78 -36.29 10.38
CA GLU A 65 14.42 -35.90 10.71
C GLU A 65 14.33 -34.39 10.98
N ASP A 66 15.23 -33.86 11.81
CA ASP A 66 15.29 -32.43 12.10
C ASP A 66 15.61 -31.62 10.85
N LYS A 67 16.51 -32.12 9.99
CA LYS A 67 16.80 -31.53 8.68
C LYS A 67 15.53 -31.33 7.86
N LYS A 68 14.67 -32.34 7.78
CA LYS A 68 13.40 -32.25 7.03
C LYS A 68 12.47 -31.22 7.64
N HIS A 69 12.35 -31.19 8.96
CA HIS A 69 11.52 -30.18 9.66
C HIS A 69 12.00 -28.77 9.36
N TYR A 70 13.29 -28.50 9.53
CA TYR A 70 13.88 -27.20 9.20
C TYR A 70 13.71 -26.81 7.73
N CYS A 71 13.87 -27.75 6.79
CA CYS A 71 13.63 -27.48 5.36
C CYS A 71 12.16 -27.12 5.06
N VAL A 72 11.20 -27.78 5.72
CA VAL A 72 9.78 -27.44 5.60
C VAL A 72 9.54 -26.04 6.15
N ASP A 73 10.00 -25.75 7.36
CA ASP A 73 9.77 -24.47 8.02
C ASP A 73 10.42 -23.30 7.28
N ALA A 74 11.61 -23.49 6.72
CA ALA A 74 12.27 -22.53 5.85
C ALA A 74 11.36 -22.09 4.68
N VAL A 75 10.81 -23.06 3.94
CA VAL A 75 9.92 -22.80 2.81
C VAL A 75 8.61 -22.13 3.25
N LEU A 76 8.05 -22.54 4.39
CA LEU A 76 6.84 -21.93 4.96
C LEU A 76 7.06 -20.47 5.35
N HIS A 77 8.15 -20.18 6.05
CA HIS A 77 8.52 -18.82 6.47
C HIS A 77 8.76 -17.91 5.27
N ALA A 78 9.51 -18.37 4.26
CA ALA A 78 9.77 -17.55 3.07
C ALA A 78 8.49 -17.22 2.30
N ARG A 79 7.57 -18.19 2.19
CA ARG A 79 6.26 -17.95 1.55
C ARG A 79 5.40 -17.00 2.36
N ARG A 80 5.36 -17.12 3.69
CA ARG A 80 4.66 -16.16 4.56
C ARG A 80 5.22 -14.76 4.37
N GLY A 81 6.55 -14.62 4.23
CA GLY A 81 7.21 -13.36 3.89
C GLY A 81 6.71 -12.77 2.57
N LEU A 82 6.62 -13.57 1.51
CA LEU A 82 6.06 -13.12 0.24
C LEU A 82 4.58 -12.71 0.38
N ALA A 83 3.75 -13.51 1.04
CA ALA A 83 2.33 -13.20 1.25
C ALA A 83 2.14 -11.89 2.03
N CYS A 84 2.94 -11.70 3.07
CA CYS A 84 2.98 -10.46 3.85
C CYS A 84 3.34 -9.24 2.98
N LEU A 85 4.33 -9.37 2.09
CA LEU A 85 4.68 -8.31 1.14
C LEU A 85 3.52 -7.97 0.21
N VAL A 86 2.85 -8.99 -0.34
CA VAL A 86 1.67 -8.80 -1.21
C VAL A 86 0.56 -8.05 -0.48
N ASP A 87 0.24 -8.47 0.74
CA ASP A 87 -0.78 -7.81 1.56
C ASP A 87 -0.39 -6.38 1.93
N TRP A 88 0.90 -6.13 2.16
CA TRP A 88 1.42 -4.78 2.37
C TRP A 88 1.16 -3.87 1.17
N TYR A 89 1.38 -4.34 -0.07
CA TYR A 89 1.04 -3.56 -1.26
C TYR A 89 -0.46 -3.31 -1.43
N LEU A 90 -1.31 -4.28 -1.07
CA LEU A 90 -2.77 -4.11 -1.13
C LEU A 90 -3.24 -3.05 -0.13
N GLU A 91 -2.73 -3.07 1.10
CA GLU A 91 -3.01 -2.02 2.09
C GLU A 91 -2.39 -0.69 1.68
N ARG A 92 -1.15 -0.71 1.17
CA ARG A 92 -0.47 0.48 0.63
C ARG A 92 -1.32 1.15 -0.42
N ASP A 93 -1.92 0.42 -1.34
CA ASP A 93 -2.67 1.02 -2.43
C ASP A 93 -4.18 1.11 -2.17
N LEU A 94 -4.66 0.74 -0.96
CA LEU A 94 -6.06 0.75 -0.54
C LEU A 94 -6.98 -0.26 -1.24
N ALA A 95 -6.39 -1.22 -1.96
CA ALA A 95 -7.13 -2.27 -2.68
C ALA A 95 -7.97 -3.14 -1.74
N THR A 96 -7.57 -3.30 -0.48
CA THR A 96 -8.35 -4.05 0.52
C THR A 96 -9.67 -3.36 0.91
N ARG A 97 -9.84 -2.08 0.56
CA ARG A 97 -11.03 -1.27 0.83
C ARG A 97 -12.00 -1.21 -0.35
N CYS A 98 -11.60 -1.74 -1.51
CA CYS A 98 -12.41 -1.76 -2.72
C CYS A 98 -13.60 -2.71 -2.65
N LYS A 99 -14.63 -2.43 -3.45
CA LYS A 99 -15.83 -3.28 -3.63
C LYS A 99 -15.49 -4.74 -3.92
N ASN A 100 -14.51 -4.95 -4.79
CA ASN A 100 -14.01 -6.25 -5.23
C ASN A 100 -12.56 -6.50 -4.76
N ALA A 101 -12.29 -6.18 -3.50
CA ALA A 101 -10.97 -6.34 -2.88
C ALA A 101 -10.34 -7.72 -3.22
N PRO A 102 -9.06 -7.78 -3.64
CA PRO A 102 -8.40 -9.04 -3.98
C PRO A 102 -8.33 -10.02 -2.79
N ARG A 103 -8.99 -11.17 -2.90
CA ARG A 103 -9.03 -12.20 -1.83
C ARG A 103 -8.19 -13.43 -2.16
N THR A 104 -8.20 -13.87 -3.41
CA THR A 104 -7.45 -15.06 -3.85
C THR A 104 -6.04 -14.69 -4.30
N THR A 105 -5.09 -15.63 -4.22
CA THR A 105 -3.71 -15.43 -4.72
C THR A 105 -3.70 -14.90 -6.15
N LYS A 106 -4.54 -15.46 -7.03
CA LYS A 106 -4.64 -15.03 -8.44
C LYS A 106 -5.10 -13.57 -8.56
N GLN A 107 -6.08 -13.14 -7.77
CA GLN A 107 -6.54 -11.75 -7.75
C GLN A 107 -5.44 -10.80 -7.24
N LYS A 108 -4.73 -11.20 -6.18
CA LYS A 108 -3.65 -10.39 -5.59
C LYS A 108 -2.48 -10.23 -6.56
N VAL A 109 -2.09 -11.31 -7.25
CA VAL A 109 -1.06 -11.29 -8.30
C VAL A 109 -1.49 -10.40 -9.47
N ARG A 110 -2.71 -10.56 -9.97
CA ARG A 110 -3.26 -9.70 -11.03
C ARG A 110 -3.20 -8.23 -10.63
N PHE A 111 -3.56 -7.89 -9.40
CA PHE A 111 -3.45 -6.53 -8.89
C PHE A 111 -2.03 -5.99 -8.98
N LEU A 112 -1.03 -6.75 -8.51
CA LEU A 112 0.38 -6.32 -8.55
C LEU A 112 0.89 -6.12 -9.98
N ILE A 113 0.47 -6.97 -10.92
CA ILE A 113 0.78 -6.82 -12.35
C ILE A 113 0.15 -5.55 -12.92
N THR A 114 -1.16 -5.37 -12.77
CA THR A 114 -1.86 -4.18 -13.30
C THR A 114 -1.31 -2.89 -12.68
N ARG A 115 -0.89 -2.94 -11.41
CA ARG A 115 -0.27 -1.81 -10.71
C ARG A 115 1.17 -1.51 -11.18
N GLY A 116 1.80 -2.44 -11.90
CA GLY A 116 3.18 -2.34 -12.36
C GLY A 116 4.23 -2.60 -11.26
N VAL A 117 3.86 -3.32 -10.19
CA VAL A 117 4.80 -3.70 -9.12
C VAL A 117 5.65 -4.91 -9.51
N ILE A 118 5.03 -5.85 -10.24
CA ILE A 118 5.70 -7.02 -10.82
C ILE A 118 5.26 -7.17 -12.27
N ASP A 119 6.03 -7.90 -13.07
CA ASP A 119 5.65 -8.30 -14.42
C ASP A 119 5.15 -9.76 -14.47
N GLU A 120 4.62 -10.14 -15.63
CA GLU A 120 4.14 -11.51 -15.94
C GLU A 120 5.25 -12.56 -15.76
N LEU A 121 6.52 -12.21 -16.01
CA LEU A 121 7.64 -13.14 -15.85
C LEU A 121 7.91 -13.43 -14.38
N THR A 122 8.01 -12.38 -13.56
CA THR A 122 8.18 -12.46 -12.11
C THR A 122 7.04 -13.24 -11.47
N SER A 123 5.81 -12.98 -11.90
CA SER A 123 4.63 -13.75 -11.48
C SER A 123 4.80 -15.26 -11.72
N ARG A 124 5.16 -15.67 -12.94
CA ARG A 124 5.39 -17.08 -13.29
C ARG A 124 6.55 -17.71 -12.51
N VAL A 125 7.61 -16.95 -12.23
CA VAL A 125 8.73 -17.41 -11.39
C VAL A 125 8.26 -17.66 -9.95
N LEU A 126 7.49 -16.74 -9.38
CA LEU A 126 6.93 -16.88 -8.03
C LEU A 126 5.93 -18.04 -7.94
N GLU A 127 5.08 -18.23 -8.95
CA GLU A 127 4.14 -19.37 -9.01
C GLU A 127 4.88 -20.72 -8.96
N ARG A 128 5.99 -20.86 -9.71
CA ARG A 128 6.82 -22.08 -9.65
C ARG A 128 7.46 -22.31 -8.28
N ALA A 129 7.90 -21.24 -7.61
CA ALA A 129 8.42 -21.33 -6.24
C ALA A 129 7.32 -21.75 -5.24
N ILE A 130 6.10 -21.22 -5.42
CA ILE A 130 4.91 -21.56 -4.63
C ILE A 130 4.46 -23.00 -4.84
N GLU A 131 4.61 -23.54 -6.06
CA GLU A 131 4.27 -24.93 -6.37
C GLU A 131 5.17 -25.93 -5.62
N LYS A 132 6.46 -25.61 -5.43
CA LYS A 132 7.38 -26.40 -4.61
C LYS A 132 6.87 -26.51 -3.15
N ARG A 133 6.33 -25.42 -2.59
CA ARG A 133 5.63 -25.45 -1.28
C ARG A 133 4.37 -26.31 -1.30
N ASN A 134 3.54 -26.20 -2.34
CA ASN A 134 2.29 -26.96 -2.40
C ASN A 134 2.54 -28.48 -2.39
N LYS A 135 3.67 -28.94 -2.93
CA LYS A 135 4.11 -30.33 -2.79
C LYS A 135 4.45 -30.69 -1.33
N ALA A 136 5.10 -29.79 -0.60
CA ALA A 136 5.39 -30.00 0.83
C ALA A 136 4.14 -30.01 1.71
N GLU A 137 3.26 -29.02 1.60
CA GLU A 137 2.08 -28.94 2.47
C GLU A 137 0.94 -29.89 2.08
N HIS A 138 0.71 -30.12 0.79
CA HIS A 138 -0.51 -30.82 0.33
C HIS A 138 -0.25 -32.22 -0.24
N ARG A 139 1.01 -32.53 -0.57
CA ARG A 139 1.43 -33.88 -0.95
C ARG A 139 2.34 -34.52 0.10
N TYR A 140 2.56 -33.84 1.23
CA TYR A 140 3.39 -34.30 2.35
C TYR A 140 4.81 -34.69 1.93
N VAL A 141 5.34 -34.05 0.88
CA VAL A 141 6.69 -34.29 0.37
C VAL A 141 7.65 -33.27 0.97
N SER A 142 8.42 -33.67 1.98
CA SER A 142 9.42 -32.78 2.59
C SER A 142 10.47 -32.35 1.54
N PRO A 143 10.72 -31.04 1.38
CA PRO A 143 11.78 -30.57 0.50
C PRO A 143 13.13 -31.01 1.05
N ILE A 144 14.05 -31.35 0.14
CA ILE A 144 15.47 -31.51 0.49
C ILE A 144 16.10 -30.13 0.70
N LEU A 145 17.24 -30.10 1.39
CA LEU A 145 17.96 -28.86 1.72
C LEU A 145 18.19 -27.96 0.50
N GLU A 146 18.72 -28.50 -0.59
CA GLU A 146 18.96 -27.77 -1.85
C GLU A 146 17.69 -27.06 -2.36
N VAL A 147 16.54 -27.74 -2.28
CA VAL A 147 15.27 -27.17 -2.71
C VAL A 147 14.79 -26.06 -1.77
N ALA A 148 15.02 -26.21 -0.47
CA ALA A 148 14.70 -25.18 0.51
C ALA A 148 15.59 -23.93 0.30
N GLU A 149 16.90 -24.12 0.11
CA GLU A 149 17.87 -23.06 -0.20
C GLU A 149 17.45 -22.28 -1.45
N ASP A 150 17.17 -22.98 -2.55
CA ASP A 150 16.71 -22.38 -3.81
C ASP A 150 15.47 -21.50 -3.62
N VAL A 151 14.47 -22.01 -2.91
CA VAL A 151 13.20 -21.31 -2.71
C VAL A 151 13.40 -20.10 -1.82
N VAL A 152 14.13 -20.24 -0.71
CA VAL A 152 14.40 -19.13 0.21
C VAL A 152 15.21 -18.04 -0.49
N GLU A 153 16.27 -18.39 -1.23
CA GLU A 153 17.11 -17.42 -1.92
C GLU A 153 16.35 -16.72 -3.04
N LEU A 154 15.58 -17.46 -3.85
CA LEU A 154 14.73 -16.88 -4.89
C LEU A 154 13.73 -15.87 -4.31
N LEU A 155 13.03 -16.24 -3.24
CA LEU A 155 12.03 -15.37 -2.61
C LEU A 155 12.70 -14.15 -1.97
N ARG A 156 13.82 -14.33 -1.29
CA ARG A 156 14.59 -13.24 -0.68
C ARG A 156 15.05 -12.22 -1.73
N ARG A 157 15.63 -12.69 -2.83
CA ARG A 157 16.08 -11.85 -3.95
C ARG A 157 14.91 -11.13 -4.61
N THR A 158 13.81 -11.84 -4.85
CA THR A 158 12.62 -11.27 -5.49
C THR A 158 11.97 -10.19 -4.62
N VAL A 159 11.80 -10.44 -3.32
CA VAL A 159 11.28 -9.45 -2.36
C VAL A 159 12.19 -8.21 -2.31
N ALA A 160 13.52 -8.40 -2.26
CA ALA A 160 14.46 -7.29 -2.26
C ALA A 160 14.40 -6.46 -3.56
N ALA A 161 14.33 -7.11 -4.72
CA ALA A 161 14.23 -6.45 -6.01
C ALA A 161 12.92 -5.64 -6.14
N ILE A 162 11.78 -6.25 -5.81
CA ILE A 162 10.46 -5.60 -5.85
C ILE A 162 10.44 -4.35 -4.95
N ARG A 163 10.99 -4.44 -3.73
CA ARG A 163 11.04 -3.30 -2.79
C ARG A 163 11.98 -2.20 -3.24
N THR A 164 13.07 -2.54 -3.92
CA THR A 164 14.01 -1.57 -4.49
C THR A 164 13.36 -0.78 -5.62
N GLN A 165 12.58 -1.46 -6.47
CA GLN A 165 11.84 -0.83 -7.55
C GLN A 165 10.65 0.00 -7.03
N SER A 166 9.91 -0.51 -6.05
CA SER A 166 8.73 0.14 -5.49
C SER A 166 8.63 -0.11 -4.00
N SER A 167 9.02 0.86 -3.18
CA SER A 167 8.91 0.70 -1.72
C SER A 167 7.43 0.55 -1.30
N PRO A 168 7.09 -0.47 -0.48
CA PRO A 168 5.73 -0.60 0.05
C PRO A 168 5.46 0.34 1.24
N LYS A 169 6.50 0.97 1.79
CA LYS A 169 6.42 1.79 3.02
C LYS A 169 5.63 3.09 2.85
N TYR A 170 5.55 3.62 1.63
CA TYR A 170 4.88 4.89 1.37
C TYR A 170 3.73 4.65 0.42
N GLY A 171 2.52 4.81 0.94
CA GLY A 171 1.30 4.74 0.13
C GLY A 171 0.86 6.11 -0.35
N PRO A 172 0.10 6.18 -1.45
CA PRO A 172 -0.49 7.43 -1.93
C PRO A 172 -1.34 8.07 -0.84
N TRP A 173 -1.24 9.39 -0.74
CA TRP A 173 -2.08 10.20 0.12
C TRP A 173 -2.60 11.44 -0.58
N ILE A 174 -1.71 12.32 -1.07
CA ILE A 174 -2.11 13.57 -1.73
C ILE A 174 -1.28 13.79 -2.99
N PHE A 175 -1.94 14.23 -4.05
CA PHE A 175 -1.31 14.66 -5.29
C PHE A 175 -1.75 16.08 -5.61
N GLY A 176 -0.83 17.04 -5.48
CA GLY A 176 -1.11 18.47 -5.44
C GLY A 176 -0.40 19.15 -4.26
N GLY A 177 -0.94 20.29 -3.79
CA GLY A 177 -0.36 21.05 -2.68
C GLY A 177 -1.40 21.77 -1.84
N PHE A 178 -1.07 22.00 -0.57
CA PHE A 178 -1.81 22.86 0.36
C PHE A 178 -1.15 24.25 0.44
N LEU A 179 -1.88 25.26 0.90
CA LEU A 179 -1.32 26.60 1.11
C LEU A 179 -0.31 26.60 2.25
N HIS A 180 -0.64 25.96 3.38
CA HIS A 180 0.28 25.63 4.44
C HIS A 180 -0.16 24.33 5.10
N ALA A 181 0.80 23.47 5.41
CA ALA A 181 0.59 22.32 6.26
C ALA A 181 1.70 22.28 7.31
N SER A 182 1.34 22.16 8.59
CA SER A 182 2.32 21.98 9.67
C SER A 182 2.12 20.61 10.33
N GLY A 183 3.21 19.89 10.52
CA GLY A 183 3.23 18.62 11.24
C GLY A 183 3.40 18.84 12.74
N ALA A 184 2.59 18.20 13.59
CA ALA A 184 2.77 18.21 15.04
C ALA A 184 2.75 16.79 15.64
N GLY A 185 3.51 16.60 16.72
CA GLY A 185 3.62 15.34 17.48
C GLY A 185 4.78 14.43 17.04
N ASN A 186 5.17 13.50 17.92
CA ASN A 186 6.21 12.50 17.61
C ASN A 186 5.81 11.69 16.35
N LYS A 187 6.69 11.71 15.33
CA LYS A 187 6.46 11.13 13.99
C LYS A 187 5.33 11.81 13.19
N GLY A 188 5.06 13.09 13.44
CA GLY A 188 4.08 13.90 12.72
C GLY A 188 2.70 13.25 12.66
N ARG A 189 2.17 12.91 13.83
CA ARG A 189 0.84 12.30 13.91
C ARG A 189 -0.25 13.24 13.41
N TYR A 190 -0.05 14.55 13.37
CA TYR A 190 -1.06 15.51 12.97
C TYR A 190 -0.54 16.41 11.86
N ALA A 191 -1.29 16.52 10.77
CA ALA A 191 -1.12 17.61 9.80
C ALA A 191 -2.19 18.68 10.11
N GLU A 192 -1.77 19.84 10.59
CA GLU A 192 -2.60 21.03 10.62
C GLU A 192 -2.59 21.65 9.22
N PHE A 193 -3.78 21.87 8.69
CA PHE A 193 -4.01 22.36 7.34
C PHE A 193 -4.53 23.80 7.44
N HIS A 194 -3.83 24.75 6.83
CA HIS A 194 -4.19 26.17 6.86
C HIS A 194 -4.56 26.69 5.47
N GLY A 195 -5.46 25.97 4.78
CA GLY A 195 -6.13 26.47 3.59
C GLY A 195 -5.57 25.98 2.26
N TRP A 196 -6.36 26.21 1.22
CA TRP A 196 -6.19 25.63 -0.11
C TRP A 196 -5.38 26.55 -1.03
N CYS A 197 -4.58 25.97 -1.93
CA CYS A 197 -3.84 26.77 -2.93
C CYS A 197 -4.19 26.40 -4.37
N LYS A 198 -4.38 25.11 -4.67
CA LYS A 198 -4.74 24.61 -5.99
C LYS A 198 -5.59 23.33 -5.86
N PRO A 199 -6.32 22.96 -6.92
CA PRO A 199 -6.98 21.66 -6.96
C PRO A 199 -6.01 20.50 -6.76
N LEU A 200 -6.46 19.44 -6.08
CA LEU A 200 -5.64 18.28 -5.72
C LEU A 200 -6.47 16.99 -5.68
N VAL A 201 -5.81 15.84 -5.73
CA VAL A 201 -6.43 14.53 -5.47
C VAL A 201 -5.98 13.99 -4.11
N VAL A 202 -6.93 13.41 -3.38
CA VAL A 202 -6.71 12.76 -2.09
C VAL A 202 -7.09 11.28 -2.18
N PHE A 203 -6.19 10.43 -1.69
CA PHE A 203 -6.43 9.01 -1.39
C PHE A 203 -6.56 8.89 0.13
N SER A 204 -7.78 9.05 0.63
CA SER A 204 -8.05 9.06 2.07
C SER A 204 -8.21 7.65 2.61
N ARG A 205 -7.44 7.36 3.67
CA ARG A 205 -7.53 6.11 4.45
C ARG A 205 -8.38 6.27 5.71
N PHE A 206 -8.83 7.49 5.98
CA PHE A 206 -9.34 7.90 7.29
C PHE A 206 -10.87 7.96 7.32
N ALA A 207 -11.42 8.19 8.51
CA ALA A 207 -12.86 8.31 8.79
C ALA A 207 -13.56 9.38 7.90
N PRO A 208 -14.88 9.27 7.67
CA PRO A 208 -15.80 8.23 8.16
C PRO A 208 -15.68 6.89 7.43
N GLN A 209 -15.23 6.87 6.16
CA GLN A 209 -14.86 5.66 5.41
C GLN A 209 -13.75 6.00 4.41
N PRO A 210 -12.86 5.07 4.03
CA PRO A 210 -11.85 5.33 3.01
C PRO A 210 -12.46 5.77 1.67
N TRP A 211 -11.88 6.79 1.05
CA TRP A 211 -12.39 7.41 -0.17
C TRP A 211 -11.27 7.95 -1.05
N VAL A 212 -11.56 8.12 -2.34
CA VAL A 212 -10.71 8.85 -3.28
C VAL A 212 -11.48 10.04 -3.83
N GLY A 213 -10.85 11.19 -3.98
CA GLY A 213 -11.59 12.38 -4.37
C GLY A 213 -10.74 13.54 -4.85
N LEU A 214 -11.40 14.45 -5.54
CA LEU A 214 -10.88 15.72 -5.99
C LEU A 214 -11.27 16.79 -4.98
N VAL A 215 -10.32 17.63 -4.63
CA VAL A 215 -10.58 18.85 -3.89
C VAL A 215 -10.46 20.02 -4.85
N LEU A 216 -11.52 20.81 -4.94
CA LEU A 216 -11.66 21.97 -5.82
C LEU A 216 -11.81 23.22 -4.95
N PRO A 217 -10.72 23.96 -4.71
CA PRO A 217 -10.76 25.19 -3.93
C PRO A 217 -11.55 26.28 -4.64
N GLU A 218 -12.52 26.88 -3.94
CA GLU A 218 -13.18 28.11 -4.38
C GLU A 218 -12.33 29.33 -3.98
N ASN A 219 -11.70 29.25 -2.82
CA ASN A 219 -10.75 30.24 -2.31
C ASN A 219 -9.83 29.58 -1.25
N LYS A 220 -9.05 30.39 -0.52
CA LYS A 220 -8.10 29.90 0.48
C LYS A 220 -8.73 29.12 1.63
N THR A 221 -10.00 29.35 1.95
CA THR A 221 -10.70 28.69 3.08
C THR A 221 -11.88 27.83 2.65
N LYS A 222 -12.40 27.95 1.43
CA LYS A 222 -13.54 27.16 0.95
C LYS A 222 -13.15 26.22 -0.18
N ALA A 223 -13.65 24.99 -0.12
CA ALA A 223 -13.49 24.01 -1.20
C ALA A 223 -14.69 23.07 -1.31
N VAL A 224 -14.90 22.56 -2.52
CA VAL A 224 -15.77 21.42 -2.79
C VAL A 224 -14.91 20.16 -2.87
N ILE A 225 -15.32 19.10 -2.17
CA ILE A 225 -14.71 17.77 -2.29
C ILE A 225 -15.68 16.85 -3.01
N CYS A 226 -15.36 16.51 -4.24
CA CYS A 226 -16.01 15.44 -4.98
C CYS A 226 -15.35 14.13 -4.56
N ARG A 227 -16.05 13.23 -3.86
CA ARG A 227 -15.46 11.96 -3.38
C ARG A 227 -16.24 10.73 -3.82
N ALA A 228 -15.48 9.69 -4.18
CA ALA A 228 -15.97 8.34 -4.41
C ALA A 228 -15.59 7.45 -3.22
N SER A 229 -16.57 6.70 -2.70
CA SER A 229 -16.34 5.71 -1.64
C SER A 229 -15.53 4.54 -2.19
N LEU A 230 -14.46 4.12 -1.48
CA LEU A 230 -13.71 2.95 -1.92
C LEU A 230 -14.54 1.67 -1.85
N LYS A 231 -15.53 1.58 -0.97
CA LYS A 231 -16.43 0.40 -0.90
C LYS A 231 -17.28 0.22 -2.17
N GLU A 232 -17.45 1.28 -2.95
CA GLU A 232 -18.21 1.28 -4.20
C GLU A 232 -17.28 1.29 -5.43
N THR A 233 -16.00 1.64 -5.22
CA THR A 233 -14.96 1.67 -6.25
C THR A 233 -14.38 0.28 -6.47
N THR A 234 -14.26 -0.14 -7.73
CA THR A 234 -13.56 -1.36 -8.10
C THR A 234 -12.05 -1.18 -8.05
N THR A 235 -11.36 -2.30 -7.89
CA THR A 235 -9.89 -2.33 -7.84
C THR A 235 -9.28 -1.86 -9.17
N ASP A 236 -9.92 -2.14 -10.30
CA ASP A 236 -9.43 -1.69 -11.62
C ASP A 236 -9.54 -0.16 -11.78
N GLU A 237 -10.65 0.44 -11.35
CA GLU A 237 -10.82 1.90 -11.31
C GLU A 237 -9.80 2.57 -10.39
N LEU A 238 -9.58 1.99 -9.20
CA LEU A 238 -8.55 2.46 -8.27
C LEU A 238 -7.16 2.40 -8.90
N VAL A 239 -6.81 1.32 -9.61
CA VAL A 239 -5.51 1.19 -10.27
C VAL A 239 -5.35 2.24 -11.37
N GLN A 240 -6.39 2.53 -12.16
CA GLN A 240 -6.34 3.61 -13.16
C GLN A 240 -6.03 4.97 -12.52
N LEU A 241 -6.71 5.31 -11.42
CA LEU A 241 -6.47 6.53 -10.66
C LEU A 241 -5.02 6.59 -10.14
N LEU A 242 -4.53 5.49 -9.58
CA LEU A 242 -3.16 5.39 -9.05
C LEU A 242 -2.10 5.55 -10.15
N LEU A 243 -2.30 4.91 -11.29
CA LEU A 243 -1.38 4.99 -12.43
C LEU A 243 -1.37 6.38 -13.06
N LEU A 244 -2.53 7.04 -13.17
CA LEU A 244 -2.60 8.40 -13.67
C LEU A 244 -1.95 9.38 -12.69
N ALA A 245 -2.25 9.26 -11.39
CA ALA A 245 -1.64 10.10 -10.37
C ALA A 245 -0.11 9.94 -10.32
N GLY A 246 0.38 8.69 -10.34
CA GLY A 246 1.82 8.41 -10.38
C GLY A 246 2.52 8.94 -11.64
N ARG A 247 1.86 8.89 -12.80
CA ARG A 247 2.39 9.46 -14.05
C ARG A 247 2.47 10.99 -14.01
N LYS A 248 1.45 11.66 -13.47
CA LYS A 248 1.38 13.13 -13.46
C LYS A 248 2.24 13.77 -12.36
N PHE A 249 2.31 13.15 -11.19
CA PHE A 249 2.89 13.75 -9.99
C PHE A 249 4.13 13.02 -9.46
N ALA A 250 4.62 12.04 -10.22
CA ALA A 250 5.68 11.10 -9.83
C ALA A 250 5.30 10.21 -8.62
N ALA A 251 6.23 9.33 -8.23
CA ALA A 251 6.05 8.50 -7.05
C ALA A 251 5.91 9.37 -5.79
N PRO A 252 4.99 9.04 -4.87
CA PRO A 252 4.82 9.80 -3.64
C PRO A 252 6.14 9.87 -2.87
N SER A 253 6.61 11.09 -2.62
CA SER A 253 7.72 11.31 -1.68
C SER A 253 7.19 11.21 -0.25
N SER A 254 8.07 10.86 0.71
CA SER A 254 7.69 10.76 2.12
C SER A 254 7.09 12.08 2.59
N TYR A 255 5.80 12.08 2.92
CA TYR A 255 5.29 13.06 3.85
C TYR A 255 5.60 12.51 5.24
N ALA A 256 6.66 13.02 5.86
CA ALA A 256 7.16 12.51 7.14
C ALA A 256 6.09 12.50 8.26
N ASP A 257 4.97 13.22 8.05
CA ASP A 257 4.12 13.70 9.13
C ASP A 257 2.60 13.56 8.86
N ALA A 258 2.12 12.43 8.31
CA ALA A 258 0.69 12.24 8.07
C ALA A 258 0.12 10.91 8.57
N GLN A 259 0.42 10.51 9.81
CA GLN A 259 -0.28 9.35 10.39
C GLN A 259 -1.74 9.65 10.81
N SER A 260 -2.13 10.92 10.98
CA SER A 260 -3.54 11.27 11.17
C SER A 260 -3.84 12.69 10.67
N CYS A 261 -4.36 12.79 9.45
CA CYS A 261 -5.00 14.03 9.05
C CYS A 261 -6.42 14.03 9.64
N LYS A 262 -6.53 14.45 10.91
CA LYS A 262 -7.82 14.58 11.63
C LYS A 262 -8.74 15.66 11.02
N LEU A 263 -8.21 16.54 10.18
CA LEU A 263 -8.91 17.76 9.75
C LEU A 263 -9.99 17.54 8.69
N LEU A 264 -9.94 16.46 7.89
CA LEU A 264 -11.07 16.10 7.03
C LEU A 264 -12.24 15.47 7.82
N ALA A 265 -12.00 15.03 9.06
CA ALA A 265 -12.99 14.36 9.91
C ALA A 265 -13.64 15.30 10.94
N LEU A 266 -13.00 16.42 11.30
CA LEU A 266 -13.51 17.33 12.33
C LEU A 266 -14.79 18.08 11.91
N GLU A 267 -15.04 18.28 10.60
CA GLU A 267 -16.32 18.85 10.14
C GLU A 267 -17.46 17.82 10.02
N ALA A 268 -17.17 16.51 10.03
CA ALA A 268 -18.23 15.50 10.08
C ALA A 268 -18.94 15.46 11.45
N HIS A 269 -18.36 16.05 12.49
CA HIS A 269 -18.99 16.17 13.81
C HIS A 269 -19.90 17.40 13.96
N LEU A 270 -20.14 18.17 12.90
CA LEU A 270 -21.10 19.28 12.91
C LEU A 270 -22.43 18.97 12.20
N HIS A 271 -22.60 17.75 11.65
CA HIS A 271 -23.82 17.36 10.95
C HIS A 271 -24.52 16.10 11.48
N ASP A 272 -24.05 15.52 12.60
CA ASP A 272 -24.77 14.48 13.34
C ASP A 272 -25.22 15.01 14.72
N ALA A 273 -26.04 16.06 14.72
CA ALA A 273 -26.86 16.50 15.85
C ALA A 273 -28.29 16.77 15.39
#